data_AF-A0A816HS47-F1
#
_entry.id   AF-A0A816HS47-F1
#
_cell.length_a   1.000
_cell.length_b   1.000
_cell.length_c   1.000
_cell.angle_alpha   90.00
_cell.angle_beta   90.00
_cell.angle_gamma   90.00
#
_symmetry.space_group_name_H-M   'P 1'
#
loop_
_entity.id
_entity.type
_entity.pdbx_description
1 polymer ?
#
loop_
_entity_poly.entity_id
_entity_poly.type
_entity_poly.pdbx_seq_one_letter_code
_entity_poly.pdbx_strand_id
1 'polypeptide(L)'
;MQHSCSHTCQHVDETNVGQWNLYTKIDKYNLQCYNEKHDGSGKDVFRAWEERLDRSKVVESDDEQELLFSIPFNGAVKITGLCVIGENGPSHPNTVKLYVDKLFQ
;
A
#
# COMPACT_ATOMS: atom_id res chain seq x y z
N MET A 1 -17.00 14.59 12.43
CA MET A 1 -17.05 13.51 13.44
C MET A 1 -15.62 13.00 13.60
N GLN A 2 -15.00 13.27 14.75
CA GLN A 2 -13.62 12.84 15.06
C GLN A 2 -13.64 11.36 15.44
N HIS A 3 -12.86 10.55 14.72
CA HIS A 3 -12.57 9.17 15.07
C HIS A 3 -11.24 9.15 15.85
N SER A 4 -11.24 8.49 17.01
CA SER A 4 -10.05 8.30 17.84
C SER A 4 -9.21 7.15 17.28
N CYS A 5 -8.46 7.40 16.22
CA CYS A 5 -7.34 6.55 15.82
C CYS A 5 -6.06 7.07 16.47
N SER A 6 -5.27 6.18 17.08
CA SER A 6 -3.98 6.49 17.74
C SER A 6 -2.84 6.87 16.77
N HIS A 7 -3.19 7.37 15.58
CA HIS A 7 -2.25 7.70 14.52
C HIS A 7 -2.61 9.04 13.91
N THR A 8 -1.59 9.85 13.61
CA THR A 8 -1.74 11.13 12.92
C THR A 8 -2.25 10.90 11.50
N CYS A 9 -3.56 10.93 11.30
CA CYS A 9 -4.16 10.96 9.98
C CYS A 9 -4.02 12.39 9.42
N GLN A 10 -2.94 12.66 8.69
CA GLN A 10 -2.87 13.88 7.88
C GLN A 10 -3.83 13.73 6.69
N HIS A 11 -4.85 14.58 6.66
CA HIS A 11 -5.69 14.75 5.48
C HIS A 11 -4.81 15.30 4.36
N VAL A 12 -4.53 14.46 3.36
CA VAL A 12 -3.76 14.86 2.18
C VAL A 12 -4.57 15.91 1.42
N ASP A 13 -3.95 17.05 1.10
CA ASP A 13 -4.58 18.09 0.28
C ASP A 13 -4.90 17.52 -1.11
N GLU A 14 -6.20 17.29 -1.36
CA GLU A 14 -6.70 16.61 -2.55
C GLU A 14 -6.36 17.35 -3.85
N THR A 15 -6.01 18.63 -3.77
CA THR A 15 -5.73 19.48 -4.95
C THR A 15 -4.44 19.12 -5.67
N ASN A 16 -3.50 18.43 -5.03
CA ASN A 16 -2.20 18.09 -5.63
C ASN A 16 -2.01 16.60 -5.93
N VAL A 17 -2.83 15.70 -5.40
CA VAL A 17 -2.51 14.25 -5.35
C VAL A 17 -2.38 13.57 -6.71
N GLY A 18 -2.99 14.15 -7.76
CA GLY A 18 -2.82 13.71 -9.14
C GLY A 18 -1.37 13.82 -9.66
N GLN A 19 -0.57 14.75 -9.11
CA GLN A 19 0.82 14.99 -9.55
C GLN A 19 1.86 14.16 -8.78
N TRP A 20 1.50 13.54 -7.65
CA TRP A 20 2.47 12.94 -6.71
C TRP A 20 2.25 11.44 -6.43
N ASN A 21 1.36 10.76 -7.16
CA ASN A 21 1.22 9.32 -7.00
C ASN A 21 2.30 8.56 -7.80
N LEU A 22 2.97 7.61 -7.14
CA LEU A 22 3.99 6.77 -7.76
C LEU A 22 3.40 5.53 -8.46
N TYR A 23 2.07 5.42 -8.52
CA TYR A 23 1.37 4.24 -9.02
C TYR A 23 1.82 3.83 -10.44
N THR A 24 1.94 4.79 -11.35
CA THR A 24 2.38 4.54 -12.74
C THR A 24 3.87 4.20 -12.84
N LYS A 25 4.64 4.40 -11.77
CA LYS A 25 6.07 4.09 -11.69
C LYS A 25 6.33 2.71 -11.10
N ILE A 26 5.33 2.06 -10.51
CA ILE A 26 5.49 0.71 -9.96
C ILE A 26 5.69 -0.29 -11.10
N ASP A 27 6.72 -1.11 -11.00
CA ASP A 27 6.87 -2.28 -11.86
C ASP A 27 5.99 -3.42 -11.33
N LYS A 28 4.75 -3.44 -11.81
CA LYS A 28 3.76 -4.45 -11.42
C LYS A 28 4.12 -5.86 -11.84
N TYR A 29 4.97 -6.02 -12.85
CA TYR A 29 5.36 -7.34 -13.34
C TYR A 29 6.31 -8.02 -12.33
N ASN A 30 7.31 -7.27 -11.85
CA ASN A 30 8.29 -7.76 -10.87
C ASN A 30 7.89 -7.52 -9.41
N LEU A 31 6.73 -6.90 -9.15
CA LEU A 31 6.20 -6.75 -7.79
C LEU A 31 6.01 -8.13 -7.16
N GLN A 32 6.34 -8.25 -5.87
CA GLN A 32 6.13 -9.47 -5.11
C GLN A 32 5.41 -9.15 -3.81
N CYS A 33 4.49 -10.02 -3.42
CA CYS A 33 3.85 -10.02 -2.12
C CYS A 33 4.12 -11.39 -1.48
N TYR A 34 4.54 -11.39 -0.22
CA TYR A 34 4.74 -12.61 0.56
C TYR A 34 3.73 -12.65 1.70
N ASN A 35 3.40 -13.88 2.12
CA ASN A 35 2.40 -14.19 3.15
C ASN A 35 0.98 -13.77 2.77
N GLU A 36 0.70 -13.60 1.47
CA GLU A 36 -0.66 -13.43 0.97
C GLU A 36 -1.40 -14.76 0.98
N LYS A 37 -2.63 -14.75 1.50
CA LYS A 37 -3.52 -15.92 1.52
C LYS A 37 -3.93 -16.38 0.13
N HIS A 38 -4.04 -15.43 -0.80
CA HIS A 38 -4.35 -15.67 -2.20
C HIS A 38 -3.21 -15.17 -3.07
N ASP A 39 -2.56 -16.08 -3.79
CA ASP A 39 -1.42 -15.78 -4.68
C ASP A 39 -1.79 -14.68 -5.69
N GLY A 40 -0.96 -13.63 -5.75
CA GLY A 40 -1.12 -12.49 -6.63
C GLY A 40 -2.06 -11.38 -6.12
N SER A 41 -2.81 -11.57 -5.03
CA SER A 41 -3.74 -10.57 -4.49
C SER A 41 -3.06 -9.27 -4.05
N GLY A 42 -1.82 -9.34 -3.57
CA GLY A 42 -1.02 -8.19 -3.18
C GLY A 42 -0.63 -7.27 -4.34
N LYS A 43 -0.62 -7.77 -5.59
CA LYS A 43 -0.41 -6.91 -6.78
C LYS A 43 -1.63 -6.06 -7.10
N ASP A 44 -2.80 -6.59 -6.79
CA ASP A 44 -4.10 -6.06 -7.16
C ASP A 44 -4.56 -4.89 -6.27
N VAL A 45 -3.92 -4.71 -5.11
CA VAL A 45 -4.24 -3.61 -4.17
C VAL A 45 -3.58 -2.28 -4.52
N PHE A 46 -2.59 -2.27 -5.42
CA PHE A 46 -2.03 -1.02 -5.96
C PHE A 46 -2.96 -0.46 -7.03
N ARG A 47 -3.45 0.76 -6.83
CA ARG A 47 -4.51 1.38 -7.64
C ARG A 47 -4.20 2.80 -8.05
N ALA A 48 -4.88 3.24 -9.11
CA ALA A 48 -4.91 4.66 -9.45
C ALA A 48 -5.60 5.47 -8.34
N TRP A 49 -5.25 6.74 -8.22
CA TRP A 49 -5.80 7.62 -7.19
C TRP A 49 -7.34 7.69 -7.19
N GLU A 50 -7.94 7.70 -8.39
CA GLU A 50 -9.40 7.73 -8.57
C GLU A 50 -10.08 6.43 -8.06
N GLU A 51 -9.37 5.31 -8.11
CA GLU A 51 -9.85 4.00 -7.69
C GLU A 51 -9.45 3.65 -6.25
N ARG A 52 -8.81 4.58 -5.52
CA ARG A 52 -8.24 4.30 -4.19
C ARG A 52 -9.26 3.79 -3.16
N LEU A 53 -10.53 4.12 -3.34
CA LEU A 53 -11.63 3.70 -2.45
C LEU A 53 -12.37 2.45 -2.95
N ASP A 54 -11.96 1.88 -4.08
CA ASP A 54 -12.52 0.62 -4.57
C ASP A 54 -12.05 -0.54 -3.69
N ARG A 55 -13.02 -1.19 -3.02
CA ARG A 55 -12.81 -2.32 -2.10
C ARG A 55 -13.00 -3.68 -2.76
N SER A 56 -13.18 -3.74 -4.08
CA SER A 56 -13.37 -4.99 -4.83
C SER A 56 -12.14 -5.92 -4.83
N LYS A 57 -10.96 -5.34 -4.61
CA LYS A 57 -9.66 -6.05 -4.53
C LYS A 57 -8.99 -5.65 -3.22
N VAL A 58 -8.69 -6.67 -2.44
CA VAL A 58 -8.08 -6.61 -1.12
C VAL A 58 -7.00 -7.70 -1.04
N VAL A 59 -6.09 -7.55 -0.09
CA VAL A 59 -5.07 -8.54 0.23
C VAL A 59 -5.27 -8.94 1.68
N GLU A 60 -5.30 -10.24 1.92
CA GLU A 60 -5.38 -10.83 3.25
C GLU A 60 -4.06 -11.54 3.53
N SER A 61 -3.51 -11.35 4.73
CA SER A 61 -2.45 -12.23 5.22
C SER A 61 -3.02 -13.64 5.41
N ASP A 62 -2.16 -14.64 5.22
CA ASP A 62 -2.46 -16.01 5.61
C ASP A 62 -2.33 -16.19 7.14
N ASP A 63 -1.86 -17.34 7.62
CA ASP A 63 -1.73 -17.65 9.06
C ASP A 63 -0.82 -16.68 9.83
N GLU A 64 0.20 -16.11 9.18
CA GLU A 64 1.10 -15.12 9.75
C GLU A 64 0.55 -13.71 9.46
N GLN A 65 0.10 -12.97 10.48
CA GLN A 65 -0.55 -11.64 10.37
C GLN A 65 0.31 -10.51 9.74
N GLU A 66 1.41 -10.86 9.06
CA GLU A 66 2.37 -9.96 8.45
C GLU A 66 2.38 -10.16 6.94
N LEU A 67 2.23 -9.06 6.18
CA LEU A 67 2.40 -9.04 4.73
C LEU A 67 3.70 -8.32 4.38
N LEU A 68 4.45 -8.87 3.43
CA LEU A 68 5.67 -8.25 2.92
C LEU A 68 5.51 -7.89 1.45
N PHE A 69 5.70 -6.61 1.13
CA PHE A 69 5.66 -6.10 -0.25
C PHE A 69 7.06 -5.73 -0.72
N SER A 70 7.50 -6.36 -1.81
CA SER A 70 8.67 -5.92 -2.58
C SER A 70 8.17 -5.15 -3.81
N ILE A 71 8.37 -3.83 -3.79
CA ILE A 71 7.80 -2.89 -4.76
C ILE A 71 8.92 -2.28 -5.60
N PRO A 72 9.29 -2.90 -6.75
CA PRO A 72 10.22 -2.30 -7.68
C PRO A 72 9.57 -1.12 -8.43
N PHE A 73 10.40 -0.15 -8.82
CA PHE A 73 9.97 1.01 -9.61
C PHE A 73 10.70 1.05 -10.96
N ASN A 74 9.98 1.43 -12.02
CA ASN A 74 10.46 1.63 -13.39
C ASN A 74 11.25 2.93 -13.55
N GLY A 75 12.24 3.16 -12.69
CA GLY A 75 13.10 4.34 -12.69
C GLY A 75 13.34 4.91 -11.29
N ALA A 76 14.20 5.92 -11.22
CA ALA A 76 14.49 6.61 -9.97
C ALA A 76 13.25 7.37 -9.48
N VAL A 77 12.84 7.09 -8.25
CA VAL A 77 11.73 7.77 -7.57
C VAL A 77 12.17 8.26 -6.20
N LYS A 78 11.50 9.30 -5.70
CA LYS A 78 11.64 9.73 -4.31
C LYS A 78 10.33 9.46 -3.58
N ILE A 79 10.38 8.61 -2.56
CA ILE A 79 9.23 8.35 -1.70
C ILE A 79 9.08 9.53 -0.74
N THR A 80 7.94 10.23 -0.83
CA THR A 80 7.61 11.38 0.04
C THR A 80 6.53 11.05 1.06
N GLY A 81 5.76 9.99 0.82
CA GLY A 81 4.70 9.53 1.71
C GLY A 81 4.19 8.14 1.32
N LEU A 82 3.46 7.52 2.24
CA LEU A 82 2.78 6.26 2.05
C LEU A 82 1.32 6.42 2.47
N CYS A 83 0.40 5.93 1.63
CA CYS A 83 -1.02 5.86 1.94
C CYS A 83 -1.41 4.39 2.06
N VAL A 84 -2.01 4.02 3.19
CA VAL A 84 -2.53 2.67 3.45
C VAL A 84 -4.02 2.81 3.75
N ILE A 85 -4.84 2.02 3.07
CA ILE A 85 -6.29 2.03 3.21
C ILE A 85 -6.72 0.65 3.71
N GLY A 86 -7.33 0.63 4.89
CA GLY A 86 -7.89 -0.57 5.52
C GLY A 86 -9.42 -0.55 5.58
N GLU A 87 -9.99 -1.64 6.06
CA GLU A 87 -11.39 -1.68 6.51
C GLU A 87 -11.52 -1.04 7.90
N ASN A 88 -12.73 -0.57 8.24
CA ASN A 88 -13.09 -0.07 9.57
C ASN A 88 -13.29 -1.22 10.58
N GLY A 89 -12.32 -2.13 10.66
CA GLY A 89 -12.37 -3.32 11.51
C GLY A 89 -10.98 -3.69 12.05
N PRO A 90 -10.83 -4.83 12.75
CA PRO A 90 -9.54 -5.24 13.30
C PRO A 90 -8.52 -5.67 12.24
N SER A 91 -8.95 -5.89 10.99
CA SER A 91 -8.15 -6.43 9.89
C SER A 91 -7.36 -5.36 9.14
N HIS A 92 -6.77 -4.40 9.85
CA HIS A 92 -5.90 -3.38 9.27
C HIS A 92 -4.49 -3.47 9.88
N PRO A 93 -3.43 -3.09 9.13
CA PRO A 93 -2.09 -3.11 9.69
C PRO A 93 -1.99 -2.15 10.87
N ASN A 94 -1.46 -2.62 11.99
CA ASN A 94 -1.15 -1.79 13.15
C ASN A 94 0.24 -1.14 13.04
N THR A 95 1.13 -1.72 12.22
CA THR A 95 2.51 -1.25 12.06
C THR A 95 2.95 -1.45 10.63
N VAL A 96 3.62 -0.46 10.07
CA VAL A 96 4.23 -0.53 8.74
C VAL A 96 5.70 -0.15 8.86
N LYS A 97 6.57 -0.99 8.30
CA LYS A 97 8.00 -0.73 8.24
C LYS A 97 8.40 -0.58 6.77
N LEU A 98 9.05 0.54 6.45
CA LEU A 98 9.54 0.80 5.09
C LEU A 98 11.05 0.56 5.04
N TYR A 99 11.47 -0.15 4.00
CA TYR A 99 12.87 -0.40 3.70
C TYR A 99 13.13 0.05 2.26
N VAL A 100 14.08 0.95 2.07
CA VAL A 100 14.48 1.48 0.77
C VAL A 100 15.82 0.82 0.38
N ASP A 101 16.01 0.55 -0.91
CA ASP A 101 17.23 -0.05 -1.48
C ASP A 101 17.61 -1.43 -0.91
N LYS A 102 16.60 -2.19 -0.46
CA LYS A 102 16.80 -3.59 -0.05
C LYS A 102 16.20 -4.53 -1.10
N LEU A 103 17.06 -5.35 -1.69
CA LEU A 103 16.65 -6.60 -2.32
C LEU A 103 16.58 -7.64 -1.22
N PHE A 104 15.39 -8.18 -0.94
CA PHE A 104 15.27 -9.33 -0.06
C PHE A 104 15.76 -10.55 -0.86
N GLN A 105 16.87 -11.15 -0.39
CA GLN A 105 17.43 -12.41 -0.90
C GLN A 105 17.02 -13.56 0.01
#